data_AF-A0A9E2JAX8-F1
#
_entry.id   AF-A0A9E2JAX8-F1
#
_cell.length_a   1.000
_cell.length_b   1.000
_cell.length_c   1.000
_cell.angle_alpha   90.00
_cell.angle_beta   90.00
_cell.angle_gamma   90.00
#
_symmetry.space_group_name_H-M   'P 1'
#
loop_
_entity.id
_entity.type
_entity.pdbx_description
1 polymer ?
#
loop_
_entity_poly.entity_id
_entity_poly.type
_entity_poly.pdbx_seq_one_letter_code
_entity_poly.pdbx_strand_id
1 'polypeptide(L)'
;NDLIRIMTDTEDSILDQYRMEFGLFGVEAEFTPEAVEYVAQIAENRRTGARALVSVWENILTDFQFELPGSNFTRLLVDRDLCERPRDALLVMQEKSPIVDFVEWFRRQYRIELILDEASEQYIEAYAREKNIQVSEALTRLFKNASALNYMNVPSPFQVTRDMLEDEGYFDRLFTEWHQGRKGASQDQTNAS
;
A
#
# COMPACT_ATOMS: atom_id res chain seq x y z
N ASN A 1 -4.54 -33.96 -6.16
CA ASN A 1 -3.31 -33.66 -6.88
C ASN A 1 -2.16 -33.77 -5.89
N ASP A 2 -1.26 -34.75 -6.05
CA ASP A 2 -0.19 -35.02 -5.08
C ASP A 2 0.79 -33.85 -4.94
N LEU A 3 0.98 -33.05 -6.01
CA LEU A 3 1.84 -31.87 -5.98
C LEU A 3 1.27 -30.76 -5.11
N ILE A 4 -0.06 -30.57 -5.09
CA ILE A 4 -0.71 -29.59 -4.20
C ILE A 4 -0.49 -29.99 -2.74
N ARG A 5 -0.70 -31.26 -2.39
CA ARG A 5 -0.46 -31.75 -1.02
C ARG A 5 0.98 -31.55 -0.56
N ILE A 6 1.95 -31.74 -1.44
CA ILE A 6 3.38 -31.49 -1.15
C ILE A 6 3.64 -30.01 -0.81
N MET A 7 2.85 -29.09 -1.37
CA MET A 7 2.99 -27.66 -1.13
C MET A 7 2.23 -27.17 0.10
N THR A 8 1.17 -27.86 0.56
CA THR A 8 0.23 -27.31 1.55
C THR A 8 0.05 -28.14 2.82
N ASP A 9 0.24 -29.46 2.77
CA ASP A 9 -0.25 -30.39 3.81
C ASP A 9 0.89 -31.12 4.56
N THR A 10 2.14 -30.74 4.35
CA THR A 10 3.30 -31.34 5.02
C THR A 10 3.91 -30.37 6.02
N GLU A 11 4.28 -30.84 7.22
CA GLU A 11 5.24 -30.09 8.07
C GLU A 11 6.48 -29.78 7.22
N ASP A 12 6.94 -28.52 7.27
CA ASP A 12 8.03 -27.98 6.45
C ASP A 12 7.74 -28.02 4.93
N SER A 13 6.50 -27.71 4.53
CA SER A 13 6.16 -27.54 3.12
C SER A 13 7.00 -26.44 2.47
N ILE A 14 7.14 -26.50 1.14
CA ILE A 14 7.87 -25.46 0.41
C ILE A 14 7.26 -24.06 0.62
N LEU A 15 5.94 -23.97 0.78
CA LEU A 15 5.27 -22.68 1.03
C LEU A 15 5.58 -22.17 2.44
N ASP A 16 5.70 -23.05 3.44
CA ASP A 16 6.11 -22.65 4.79
C ASP A 16 7.55 -22.14 4.81
N GLN A 17 8.43 -22.75 4.02
CA GLN A 17 9.81 -22.27 3.85
C GLN A 17 9.82 -20.86 3.27
N TYR A 18 9.07 -20.59 2.20
CA TYR A 18 8.98 -19.23 1.64
C TYR A 18 8.34 -18.22 2.61
N ARG A 19 7.29 -18.61 3.35
CA ARG A 19 6.70 -17.76 4.40
C ARG A 19 7.73 -17.37 5.45
N MET A 20 8.54 -18.33 5.90
CA MET A 20 9.62 -18.08 6.85
C MET A 20 10.68 -17.17 6.25
N GLU A 21 11.13 -17.42 5.02
CA GLU A 21 12.15 -16.62 4.34
C GLU A 21 11.73 -15.15 4.17
N PHE A 22 10.50 -14.90 3.71
CA PHE A 22 9.95 -13.54 3.65
C PHE A 22 9.78 -12.93 5.06
N GLY A 23 9.36 -13.75 6.03
CA GLY A 23 9.22 -13.34 7.42
C GLY A 23 10.52 -12.85 8.07
N LEU A 24 11.68 -13.39 7.65
CA LEU A 24 13.00 -12.88 8.10
C LEU A 24 13.24 -11.41 7.72
N PHE A 25 12.55 -10.92 6.68
CA PHE A 25 12.60 -9.54 6.23
C PHE A 25 11.41 -8.69 6.70
N GLY A 26 10.54 -9.24 7.56
CA GLY A 26 9.34 -8.56 8.05
C GLY A 26 8.18 -8.54 7.05
N VAL A 27 8.20 -9.41 6.04
CA VAL A 27 7.15 -9.53 5.03
C VAL A 27 6.31 -10.77 5.29
N GLU A 28 5.00 -10.59 5.49
CA GLU A 28 4.04 -11.69 5.61
C GLU A 28 3.60 -12.13 4.20
N ALA A 29 4.02 -13.33 3.78
CA ALA A 29 3.65 -13.90 2.48
C ALA A 29 2.40 -14.80 2.58
N GLU A 30 1.38 -14.49 1.79
CA GLU A 30 0.13 -15.25 1.71
C GLU A 30 0.01 -15.90 0.33
N PHE A 31 -0.27 -17.20 0.28
CA PHE A 31 -0.37 -17.97 -0.96
C PHE A 31 -1.80 -18.40 -1.18
N THR A 32 -2.41 -17.94 -2.28
CA THR A 32 -3.79 -18.28 -2.62
C THR A 32 -3.89 -19.72 -3.17
N PRO A 33 -5.03 -20.41 -2.98
CA PRO A 33 -5.26 -21.73 -3.59
C PRO A 33 -5.03 -21.74 -5.11
N GLU A 34 -5.43 -20.67 -5.81
CA GLU A 34 -5.34 -20.54 -7.26
C GLU A 34 -3.88 -20.42 -7.73
N ALA A 35 -3.01 -19.76 -6.96
CA ALA A 35 -1.58 -19.72 -7.22
C ALA A 35 -0.95 -21.12 -7.10
N VAL A 36 -1.32 -21.85 -6.04
CA VAL A 36 -0.84 -23.21 -5.78
C VAL A 36 -1.28 -24.16 -6.90
N GLU A 37 -2.53 -24.08 -7.34
CA GLU A 37 -3.04 -24.85 -8.47
C GLU A 37 -2.30 -24.53 -9.77
N TYR A 38 -2.05 -23.26 -10.05
CA TYR A 38 -1.31 -22.82 -11.23
C TYR A 38 0.12 -23.37 -11.26
N VAL A 39 0.84 -23.29 -10.13
CA VAL A 39 2.20 -23.82 -10.02
C VAL A 39 2.23 -25.35 -10.15
N ALA A 40 1.26 -26.05 -9.54
CA ALA A 40 1.12 -27.49 -9.72
C ALA A 40 0.94 -27.86 -11.20
N GLN A 41 0.09 -27.12 -11.94
CA GLN A 41 -0.14 -27.36 -13.36
C GLN A 41 1.13 -27.18 -14.21
N ILE A 42 1.95 -26.16 -13.93
CA ILE A 42 3.24 -25.96 -14.60
C ILE A 42 4.19 -27.11 -14.29
N ALA A 43 4.28 -27.52 -13.02
CA ALA A 43 5.17 -28.59 -12.58
C ALA A 43 4.81 -29.95 -13.23
N GLU A 44 3.53 -30.27 -13.36
CA GLU A 44 3.06 -31.46 -14.08
C GLU A 44 3.52 -31.46 -15.54
N ASN A 45 3.38 -30.32 -16.22
CA ASN A 45 3.79 -30.16 -17.61
C ASN A 45 5.31 -30.35 -17.80
N ARG A 46 6.11 -30.05 -16.77
CA ARG A 46 7.57 -30.26 -16.77
C ARG A 46 8.00 -31.71 -16.48
N ARG A 47 7.07 -32.64 -16.22
CA ARG A 47 7.28 -34.10 -16.01
C ARG A 47 8.40 -34.48 -15.04
N THR A 48 8.69 -33.62 -14.07
CA THR A 48 9.82 -33.76 -13.14
C THR A 48 9.38 -33.85 -11.67
N GLY A 49 8.07 -33.95 -11.42
CA GLY A 49 7.47 -34.19 -10.09
C GLY A 49 7.80 -33.07 -9.10
N ALA A 50 8.04 -33.42 -7.83
CA ALA A 50 8.27 -32.46 -6.74
C ALA A 50 9.46 -31.51 -6.97
N ARG A 51 10.51 -31.95 -7.68
CA ARG A 51 11.67 -31.10 -8.00
C ARG A 51 11.30 -29.95 -8.94
N ALA A 52 10.27 -30.14 -9.78
CA ALA A 52 9.76 -29.10 -10.64
C ALA A 52 9.13 -27.95 -9.83
N LEU A 53 8.45 -28.26 -8.72
CA LEU A 53 7.80 -27.27 -7.86
C LEU A 53 8.79 -26.24 -7.34
N VAL A 54 9.92 -26.70 -6.80
CA VAL A 54 11.01 -25.82 -6.32
C VAL A 54 11.47 -24.89 -7.44
N SER A 55 11.75 -25.45 -8.63
CA SER A 55 12.20 -24.63 -9.75
C SER A 55 11.16 -23.60 -10.21
N VAL A 56 9.87 -23.92 -10.14
CA VAL A 56 8.82 -22.98 -10.57
C VAL A 56 8.68 -21.86 -9.55
N TRP A 57 8.67 -22.19 -8.26
CA TRP A 57 8.63 -21.18 -7.21
C TRP A 57 9.86 -20.29 -7.17
N GLU A 58 11.07 -20.84 -7.31
CA GLU A 58 12.29 -20.03 -7.43
C GLU A 58 12.19 -19.03 -8.59
N ASN A 59 11.74 -19.47 -9.76
CA ASN A 59 11.57 -18.59 -10.91
C ASN A 59 10.53 -17.47 -10.68
N ILE A 60 9.55 -17.69 -9.83
CA ILE A 60 8.50 -16.71 -9.52
C ILE A 60 8.98 -15.74 -8.43
N LEU A 61 9.61 -16.25 -7.37
CA LEU A 61 9.81 -15.52 -6.12
C LEU A 61 11.22 -14.93 -5.94
N THR A 62 12.24 -15.39 -6.67
CA THR A 62 13.64 -14.94 -6.47
C THR A 62 13.78 -13.42 -6.55
N ASP A 63 13.16 -12.78 -7.54
CA ASP A 63 13.27 -11.34 -7.70
C ASP A 63 12.56 -10.60 -6.53
N PHE A 64 11.43 -11.10 -6.04
CA PHE A 64 10.76 -10.55 -4.85
C PHE A 64 11.61 -10.70 -3.58
N GLN A 65 12.30 -11.82 -3.42
CA GLN A 65 13.22 -12.05 -2.30
C GLN A 65 14.42 -11.10 -2.32
N PHE A 66 14.81 -10.61 -3.50
CA PHE A 66 15.88 -9.63 -3.62
C PHE A 66 15.40 -8.19 -3.37
N GLU A 67 14.20 -7.86 -3.84
CA GLU A 67 13.69 -6.48 -3.89
C GLU A 67 12.88 -6.05 -2.67
N LEU A 68 12.14 -6.97 -2.04
CA LEU A 68 11.34 -6.64 -0.86
C LEU A 68 12.15 -6.34 0.40
N PRO A 69 13.31 -6.99 0.67
CA PRO A 69 14.13 -6.61 1.81
C PRO A 69 14.55 -5.13 1.78
N GLY A 70 14.20 -4.38 2.83
CA GLY A 70 14.49 -2.95 2.92
C GLY A 70 13.49 -2.04 2.19
N SER A 71 12.46 -2.61 1.57
CA SER A 71 11.28 -1.86 1.11
C SER A 71 10.34 -1.53 2.28
N ASN A 72 9.26 -0.78 1.98
CA ASN A 72 8.18 -0.47 2.91
C ASN A 72 7.03 -1.50 2.87
N PHE A 73 7.14 -2.57 2.09
CA PHE A 73 6.12 -3.62 2.02
C PHE A 73 6.20 -4.53 3.25
N THR A 74 5.05 -4.78 3.89
CA THR A 74 4.92 -5.69 5.03
C THR A 74 4.16 -6.97 4.68
N ARG A 75 3.56 -7.03 3.48
CA ARG A 75 2.75 -8.16 2.99
C ARG A 75 3.02 -8.43 1.52
N LEU A 76 3.00 -9.70 1.14
CA LEU A 76 3.06 -10.18 -0.24
C LEU A 76 1.93 -11.18 -0.48
N LEU A 77 0.93 -10.78 -1.27
CA LEU A 77 -0.11 -11.70 -1.73
C LEU A 77 0.38 -12.39 -3.00
N VAL A 78 0.57 -13.70 -2.93
CA VAL A 78 0.96 -14.57 -4.05
C VAL A 78 -0.31 -15.21 -4.62
N ASP A 79 -0.89 -14.50 -5.59
CA ASP A 79 -2.03 -14.96 -6.35
C ASP A 79 -1.64 -15.56 -7.71
N ARG A 80 -2.64 -16.05 -8.44
CA ARG A 80 -2.44 -16.63 -9.76
C ARG A 80 -1.87 -15.61 -10.74
N ASP A 81 -2.34 -14.37 -10.70
CA ASP A 81 -1.90 -13.31 -11.62
C ASP A 81 -0.41 -12.99 -11.41
N LEU A 82 0.05 -12.91 -10.16
CA LEU A 82 1.46 -12.76 -9.81
C LEU A 82 2.28 -13.94 -10.34
N CYS A 83 1.79 -15.16 -10.17
CA CYS A 83 2.49 -16.36 -10.65
C CYS A 83 2.55 -16.45 -12.19
N GLU A 84 1.53 -15.94 -12.89
CA GLU A 84 1.50 -15.85 -14.35
C GLU A 84 2.46 -14.76 -14.88
N ARG A 85 2.57 -13.64 -14.15
CA ARG A 85 3.31 -12.45 -14.58
C ARG A 85 4.16 -11.85 -13.44
N PRO A 86 5.17 -12.58 -12.93
CA PRO A 86 5.90 -12.16 -11.72
C PRO A 86 6.66 -10.84 -11.91
N ARG A 87 7.21 -10.60 -13.11
CA ARG A 87 7.90 -9.35 -13.41
C ARG A 87 6.96 -8.14 -13.43
N ASP A 88 5.76 -8.28 -13.99
CA ASP A 88 4.80 -7.19 -14.05
C ASP A 88 4.33 -6.85 -12.63
N ALA A 89 4.04 -7.86 -11.81
CA ALA A 89 3.68 -7.67 -10.41
C ALA A 89 4.81 -7.00 -9.61
N LEU A 90 6.05 -7.43 -9.79
CA LEU A 90 7.20 -6.80 -9.15
C LEU A 90 7.41 -5.35 -9.61
N LEU A 91 7.24 -5.06 -10.90
CA LEU A 91 7.30 -3.70 -11.42
C LEU A 91 6.23 -2.82 -10.80
N VAL A 92 5.00 -3.32 -10.61
CA VAL A 92 3.94 -2.58 -9.91
C VAL A 92 4.32 -2.33 -8.45
N MET A 93 4.97 -3.28 -7.77
CA MET A 93 5.48 -3.09 -6.41
C MET A 93 6.65 -2.10 -6.35
N GLN A 94 7.51 -2.08 -7.35
CA GLN A 94 8.65 -1.15 -7.45
C GLN A 94 8.25 0.22 -8.00
N GLU A 95 7.15 0.29 -8.74
CA GLU A 95 6.58 1.54 -9.19
C GLU A 95 6.26 2.34 -7.93
N LYS A 96 6.95 3.47 -7.81
CA LYS A 96 6.69 4.42 -6.74
C LYS A 96 5.23 4.83 -6.84
N SER A 97 4.39 4.24 -6.02
CA SER A 97 3.00 4.66 -5.90
C SER A 97 3.03 6.16 -5.64
N PRO A 98 2.49 7.01 -6.54
CA PRO A 98 2.53 8.45 -6.32
C PRO A 98 1.86 8.84 -5.01
N ILE A 99 0.92 8.01 -4.53
CA ILE A 99 0.27 8.13 -3.23
C ILE A 99 1.26 7.85 -2.10
N VAL A 100 1.97 6.71 -2.13
CA VAL A 100 2.98 6.37 -1.11
C VAL A 100 4.10 7.41 -1.06
N ASP A 101 4.62 7.81 -2.23
CA ASP A 101 5.63 8.86 -2.36
C ASP A 101 5.15 10.18 -1.76
N PHE A 102 3.89 10.54 -2.02
CA PHE A 102 3.28 11.75 -1.49
C PHE A 102 3.13 11.70 0.03
N VAL A 103 2.64 10.59 0.59
CA VAL A 103 2.48 10.40 2.04
C VAL A 103 3.84 10.49 2.74
N GLU A 104 4.87 9.80 2.21
CA GLU A 104 6.23 9.87 2.75
C GLU A 104 6.83 11.27 2.64
N TRP A 105 6.64 11.94 1.51
CA TRP A 105 7.06 13.33 1.33
C TRP A 105 6.36 14.25 2.34
N PHE A 106 5.04 14.13 2.51
CA PHE A 106 4.25 14.95 3.41
C PHE A 106 4.70 14.76 4.86
N ARG A 107 4.93 13.51 5.28
CA ARG A 107 5.51 13.17 6.58
C ARG A 107 6.88 13.80 6.80
N ARG A 108 7.76 13.75 5.80
CA ARG A 108 9.10 14.35 5.89
C ARG A 108 9.08 15.88 5.92
N GLN A 109 8.13 16.52 5.26
CA GLN A 109 8.03 17.98 5.25
C GLN A 109 7.32 18.52 6.49
N TYR A 110 6.21 17.91 6.90
CA TYR A 110 5.29 18.47 7.90
C TYR A 110 5.26 17.69 9.21
N ARG A 111 6.01 16.58 9.34
CA ARG A 111 6.02 15.71 10.53
C ARG A 111 4.63 15.14 10.89
N ILE A 112 3.75 15.04 9.91
CA ILE A 112 2.41 14.47 10.01
C ILE A 112 2.34 13.25 9.09
N GLU A 113 2.00 12.11 9.66
CA GLU A 113 1.71 10.89 8.89
C GLU A 113 0.26 10.94 8.41
N LEU A 114 0.06 10.82 7.10
CA LEU A 114 -1.27 10.73 6.51
C LEU A 114 -1.61 9.25 6.31
N ILE A 115 -2.81 8.84 6.70
CA ILE A 115 -3.34 7.50 6.40
C ILE A 115 -4.45 7.66 5.37
N LEU A 116 -4.29 6.99 4.23
CA LEU A 116 -5.30 6.84 3.20
C LEU A 116 -5.81 5.40 3.26
N ASP A 117 -7.13 5.23 3.35
CA ASP A 117 -7.73 3.92 3.19
C ASP A 117 -7.95 3.61 1.70
N GLU A 118 -8.31 2.36 1.42
CA GLU A 118 -8.54 1.88 0.05
C GLU A 118 -9.56 2.75 -0.71
N ALA A 119 -10.61 3.24 -0.03
CA ALA A 119 -11.64 4.06 -0.66
C ALA A 119 -11.11 5.44 -1.06
N SER A 120 -10.25 6.04 -0.24
CA SER A 120 -9.55 7.29 -0.56
C SER A 120 -8.57 7.13 -1.72
N GLU A 121 -7.79 6.04 -1.75
CA GLU A 121 -6.86 5.76 -2.85
C GLU A 121 -7.59 5.56 -4.17
N GLN A 122 -8.64 4.73 -4.19
CA GLN A 122 -9.49 4.52 -5.37
C GLN A 122 -10.11 5.84 -5.86
N TYR A 123 -10.52 6.72 -4.95
CA TYR A 123 -11.06 8.03 -5.33
C TYR A 123 -10.00 8.92 -5.99
N ILE A 124 -8.77 8.97 -5.47
CA ILE A 124 -7.68 9.76 -6.05
C ILE A 124 -7.38 9.30 -7.48
N GLU A 125 -7.32 7.98 -7.71
CA GLU A 125 -7.11 7.41 -9.03
C GLU A 125 -8.27 7.69 -9.99
N ALA A 126 -9.51 7.55 -9.51
CA ALA A 126 -10.70 7.87 -10.29
C ALA A 126 -10.74 9.36 -10.68
N TYR A 127 -10.40 10.26 -9.75
CA TYR A 127 -10.29 11.69 -9.99
C TYR A 127 -9.23 12.00 -11.05
N ALA A 128 -8.04 11.39 -10.94
CA ALA A 128 -6.97 11.54 -11.90
C ALA A 128 -7.41 11.10 -13.31
N ARG A 129 -8.09 9.95 -13.40
CA ARG A 129 -8.64 9.39 -14.64
C ARG A 129 -9.71 10.30 -15.25
N GLU A 130 -10.69 10.75 -14.46
CA GLU A 130 -11.78 11.61 -14.93
C GLU A 130 -11.26 12.95 -15.47
N LYS A 131 -10.30 13.55 -14.78
CA LYS A 131 -9.69 14.83 -15.18
C LYS A 131 -8.59 14.67 -16.25
N ASN A 132 -8.24 13.44 -16.63
CA ASN A 132 -7.16 13.11 -17.55
C ASN A 132 -5.81 13.74 -17.13
N ILE A 133 -5.45 13.56 -15.86
CA ILE A 133 -4.20 14.03 -15.22
C ILE A 133 -3.46 12.87 -14.55
N GLN A 134 -2.19 13.10 -14.20
CA GLN A 134 -1.43 12.13 -13.40
C GLN A 134 -1.90 12.09 -11.94
N VAL A 135 -1.73 10.95 -11.27
CA VAL A 135 -2.06 10.77 -9.85
C VAL A 135 -1.30 11.77 -8.96
N SER A 136 -0.03 12.06 -9.28
CA SER A 136 0.78 13.08 -8.59
C SER A 136 0.18 14.49 -8.65
N GLU A 137 -0.40 14.87 -9.80
CA GLU A 137 -1.11 16.13 -9.99
C GLU A 137 -2.46 16.12 -9.25
N ALA A 138 -3.18 15.01 -9.28
CA ALA A 138 -4.43 14.86 -8.50
C ALA A 138 -4.18 15.03 -7.00
N LEU A 139 -3.13 14.39 -6.46
CA LEU A 139 -2.69 14.56 -5.06
C LEU A 139 -2.38 16.02 -4.74
N THR A 140 -1.64 16.72 -5.61
CA THR A 140 -1.33 18.14 -5.43
C THR A 140 -2.59 19.01 -5.32
N ARG A 141 -3.66 18.67 -6.06
CA ARG A 141 -4.93 19.39 -6.03
C ARG A 141 -5.77 19.04 -4.81
N LEU A 142 -5.99 17.77 -4.56
CA LEU A 142 -6.85 17.29 -3.47
C LEU A 142 -6.28 17.63 -2.08
N PHE A 143 -4.95 17.67 -1.96
CA PHE A 143 -4.25 18.05 -0.74
C PHE A 143 -3.80 19.50 -0.72
N LYS A 144 -4.37 20.34 -1.59
CA LYS A 144 -4.09 21.76 -1.57
C LYS A 144 -4.39 22.31 -0.17
N ASN A 145 -3.43 23.03 0.38
CA ASN A 145 -3.49 23.62 1.72
C ASN A 145 -3.55 22.62 2.90
N ALA A 146 -3.38 21.31 2.65
CA ALA A 146 -3.24 20.32 3.73
C ALA A 146 -2.03 20.58 4.64
N SER A 147 -1.00 21.31 4.17
CA SER A 147 0.13 21.77 5.00
C SER A 147 -0.30 22.62 6.21
N ALA A 148 -1.50 23.19 6.18
CA ALA A 148 -2.11 23.90 7.30
C ALA A 148 -2.22 23.03 8.57
N LEU A 149 -2.36 21.70 8.40
CA LEU A 149 -2.42 20.72 9.49
C LEU A 149 -1.25 20.87 10.48
N ASN A 150 -0.06 21.22 9.99
CA ASN A 150 1.14 21.44 10.80
C ASN A 150 0.98 22.57 11.84
N TYR A 151 0.15 23.58 11.54
CA TYR A 151 -0.09 24.69 12.47
C TYR A 151 -1.20 24.40 13.48
N MET A 152 -2.04 23.39 13.18
CA MET A 152 -3.24 23.08 13.96
C MET A 152 -2.98 22.11 15.12
N ASN A 153 -1.76 21.55 15.22
CA ASN A 153 -1.38 20.56 16.22
C ASN A 153 -2.32 19.34 16.21
N VAL A 154 -2.71 18.90 15.01
CA VAL A 154 -3.54 17.71 14.81
C VAL A 154 -2.79 16.46 15.27
N PRO A 155 -3.50 15.44 15.78
CA PRO A 155 -2.89 14.16 16.08
C PRO A 155 -2.33 13.51 14.80
N SER A 156 -1.15 12.90 14.93
CA SER A 156 -0.56 12.02 13.93
C SER A 156 -0.68 10.57 14.42
N PRO A 157 -1.11 9.62 13.57
CA PRO A 157 -1.45 9.81 12.16
C PRO A 157 -2.79 10.52 11.95
N PHE A 158 -2.91 11.25 10.84
CA PHE A 158 -4.14 11.92 10.40
C PHE A 158 -4.80 11.10 9.30
N GLN A 159 -5.99 10.56 9.58
CA GLN A 159 -6.76 9.78 8.62
C GLN A 159 -7.46 10.69 7.61
N VAL A 160 -7.23 10.43 6.32
CA VAL A 160 -7.85 11.14 5.20
C VAL A 160 -8.86 10.21 4.55
N THR A 161 -10.13 10.57 4.66
CA THR A 161 -11.25 9.77 4.16
C THR A 161 -11.70 10.27 2.79
N ARG A 162 -12.38 9.42 2.03
CA ARG A 162 -12.99 9.77 0.75
C ARG A 162 -13.86 11.03 0.84
N ASP A 163 -14.72 11.14 1.85
CA ASP A 163 -15.61 12.29 2.03
C ASP A 163 -14.84 13.62 2.15
N MET A 164 -13.64 13.59 2.76
CA MET A 164 -12.76 14.76 2.83
C MET A 164 -12.18 15.12 1.46
N LEU A 165 -11.91 14.14 0.60
CA LEU A 165 -11.35 14.33 -0.74
C LEU A 165 -12.40 14.70 -1.78
N GLU A 166 -13.65 14.27 -1.61
CA GLU A 166 -14.79 14.70 -2.42
C GLU A 166 -15.06 16.20 -2.27
N ASP A 167 -14.65 16.77 -1.13
CA ASP A 167 -14.69 18.19 -0.88
C ASP A 167 -13.32 18.85 -1.10
N GLU A 168 -13.08 19.34 -2.33
CA GLU A 168 -11.82 20.00 -2.70
C GLU A 168 -11.46 21.22 -1.81
N GLY A 169 -12.40 21.76 -1.04
CA GLY A 169 -12.18 22.87 -0.10
C GLY A 169 -12.02 22.44 1.36
N TYR A 170 -11.93 21.13 1.66
CA TYR A 170 -11.93 20.60 3.02
C TYR A 170 -10.81 21.21 3.89
N PHE A 171 -9.55 21.14 3.44
CA PHE A 171 -8.42 21.64 4.22
C PHE A 171 -8.44 23.17 4.40
N ASP A 172 -8.97 23.91 3.42
CA ASP A 172 -9.15 25.36 3.50
C ASP A 172 -10.18 25.74 4.57
N ARG A 173 -11.33 25.04 4.59
CA ARG A 173 -12.35 25.28 5.60
C ARG A 173 -11.87 24.86 6.98
N LEU A 174 -11.22 23.70 7.09
CA LEU A 174 -10.65 23.22 8.35
C LEU A 174 -9.69 24.25 8.97
N PHE A 175 -8.79 24.82 8.17
CA PHE A 175 -7.89 25.88 8.63
C PHE A 175 -8.63 27.16 9.00
N THR A 176 -9.63 27.56 8.21
CA THR A 176 -10.44 28.76 8.46
C THR A 176 -11.20 28.66 9.79
N GLU A 177 -11.85 27.53 10.04
CA GLU A 177 -12.60 27.24 11.27
C GLU A 177 -11.67 27.25 12.49
N TRP A 178 -10.53 26.58 12.40
CA TRP A 178 -9.51 26.58 13.46
C TRP A 178 -9.02 28.00 13.78
N HIS A 179 -8.73 28.81 12.75
CA HIS A 179 -8.23 30.17 12.93
C HIS A 179 -9.30 31.11 13.53
N GLN A 180 -10.57 30.98 13.13
CA GLN A 180 -11.67 31.75 13.70
C GLN A 180 -11.94 31.40 15.17
N GLY A 181 -11.89 30.11 15.53
CA GLY A 181 -12.04 29.65 16.91
C GLY A 181 -11.01 30.26 17.88
N ARG A 182 -9.76 30.48 17.43
CA ARG A 182 -8.73 31.16 18.22
C ARG A 182 -9.00 32.67 18.42
N LYS A 183 -9.59 33.33 17.42
CA LYS A 183 -9.95 34.76 17.53
C LYS A 183 -11.12 34.99 18.48
N GLY A 184 -12.14 34.13 18.45
CA GLY A 184 -13.26 34.18 19.40
C GLY A 184 -12.81 34.02 20.86
N ALA A 185 -11.94 33.06 21.14
CA ALA A 185 -11.42 32.83 22.49
C ALA A 185 -10.55 33.97 23.06
N SER A 186 -9.95 34.80 22.20
CA SER A 186 -9.13 35.95 22.62
C SER A 186 -9.95 37.20 22.93
N GLN A 187 -11.15 37.36 22.35
CA GLN A 187 -12.03 38.52 22.59
C GLN A 187 -12.85 38.40 23.88
N ASP A 188 -13.16 37.18 24.34
CA ASP A 188 -13.89 36.98 25.61
C ASP A 188 -13.03 37.26 26.85
N GLN A 189 -11.70 37.18 26.76
CA GLN A 189 -10.80 37.55 27.87
C GLN A 189 -10.59 39.06 28.01
N THR A 190 -10.84 39.86 26.96
CA THR A 190 -10.67 41.32 27.02
C THR A 190 -11.91 42.06 27.52
N ASN A 191 -13.10 41.44 27.48
CA ASN A 191 -14.35 42.00 27.98
C ASN A 191 -14.68 41.62 29.44
N ALA A 192 -13.80 40.86 30.10
CA ALA A 192 -13.94 40.43 31.50
C ALA A 192 -12.93 41.08 32.46
N SER A 193 -12.26 42.17 32.04
CA SER A 193 -11.32 42.94 32.87
C SER A 193 -11.76 44.39 33.05
#